data_AF-A0A3B9MU50-F1
#
_entry.id   AF-A0A3B9MU50-F1
#
_cell.length_a   1.000
_cell.length_b   1.000
_cell.length_c   1.000
_cell.angle_alpha   90.00
_cell.angle_beta   90.00
_cell.angle_gamma   90.00
#
_symmetry.space_group_name_H-M   'P 1'
#
loop_
_entity.id
_entity.type
_entity.pdbx_description
1 polymer ?
#
loop_
_entity_poly.entity_id
_entity_poly.type
_entity_poly.pdbx_seq_one_letter_code
_entity_poly.pdbx_strand_id
1 'polypeptide(L)'
;ITYAEKFGLEGAFITKATAQLMRDFGSIQSPQNAFILNLGLESLHVRMAKHVENGLAVATYLEGRDEVKKVSYPGLKNDKYYPLLKKYMPNGGCGVVSFELAGGRAAAEAFMKKLKLAAIETHVADARTCCLNPATSTHRQLTDKQLEEAGIPAGLVRMSCGLEHKDDLIADIEQALK
;
A
#
# COMPACT_ATOMS: atom_id res chain seq x y z
N ILE A 1 -37.88 16.28 2.86
CA ILE A 1 -36.89 17.38 2.99
C ILE A 1 -36.05 17.37 1.73
N THR A 2 -35.99 18.48 1.01
CA THR A 2 -35.00 18.68 -0.06
C THR A 2 -33.73 19.24 0.57
N TYR A 3 -32.66 18.46 0.62
CA TYR A 3 -31.43 18.87 1.32
C TYR A 3 -30.74 20.07 0.66
N ALA A 4 -30.77 20.15 -0.68
CA ALA A 4 -30.21 21.30 -1.42
C ALA A 4 -30.91 22.61 -1.08
N GLU A 5 -32.23 22.60 -0.87
CA GLU A 5 -33.00 23.78 -0.48
C GLU A 5 -32.75 24.16 0.99
N LYS A 6 -32.59 23.16 1.87
CA LYS A 6 -32.50 23.38 3.33
C LYS A 6 -31.07 23.64 3.84
N PHE A 7 -30.05 23.12 3.17
CA PHE A 7 -28.65 23.16 3.60
C PHE A 7 -27.69 23.75 2.55
N GLY A 8 -28.22 24.25 1.42
CA GLY A 8 -27.43 24.76 0.30
C GLY A 8 -26.61 23.69 -0.42
N LEU A 9 -25.93 24.06 -1.51
CA LEU A 9 -25.13 23.12 -2.30
C LEU A 9 -23.90 22.60 -1.53
N GLU A 10 -23.30 23.43 -0.67
CA GLU A 10 -22.10 23.07 0.10
C GLU A 10 -22.41 22.07 1.23
N GLY A 11 -23.56 22.23 1.90
CA GLY A 11 -23.93 21.44 3.07
C GLY A 11 -24.84 20.24 2.76
N ALA A 12 -25.55 20.25 1.63
CA ALA A 12 -26.55 19.23 1.32
C ALA A 12 -25.97 17.82 1.25
N PHE A 13 -24.81 17.64 0.63
CA PHE A 13 -24.19 16.32 0.49
C PHE A 13 -23.79 15.75 1.84
N ILE A 14 -22.97 16.48 2.61
CA ILE A 14 -22.46 15.98 3.91
C ILE A 14 -23.58 15.78 4.93
N THR A 15 -24.60 16.64 4.91
CA THR A 15 -25.74 16.51 5.82
C THR A 15 -26.59 15.30 5.47
N LYS A 16 -26.88 15.07 4.18
CA LYS A 16 -27.61 13.87 3.77
C LYS A 16 -26.83 12.60 4.09
N ALA A 17 -25.51 12.60 3.86
CA ALA A 17 -24.64 11.47 4.16
C ALA A 17 -24.62 11.13 5.67
N THR A 18 -24.55 12.13 6.54
CA THR A 18 -24.41 11.91 8.00
C THR A 18 -25.75 11.81 8.74
N ALA A 19 -26.70 12.72 8.48
CA ALA A 19 -27.96 12.79 9.23
C ALA A 19 -29.02 11.79 8.75
N GLN A 20 -28.90 11.30 7.51
CA GLN A 20 -29.82 10.30 6.95
C GLN A 20 -29.10 8.98 6.69
N LEU A 21 -28.16 8.91 5.75
CA LEU A 21 -27.60 7.62 5.33
C LEU A 21 -26.83 6.90 6.44
N MET A 22 -25.91 7.60 7.11
CA MET A 22 -25.13 7.03 8.21
C MET A 22 -26.03 6.61 9.39
N ARG A 23 -27.06 7.41 9.68
CA ARG A 23 -28.06 7.09 10.72
C ARG A 23 -28.88 5.86 10.36
N ASP A 24 -29.41 5.82 9.14
CA ASP A 24 -30.34 4.77 8.69
C ASP A 24 -29.62 3.44 8.48
N PHE A 25 -28.35 3.45 8.03
CA PHE A 25 -27.52 2.25 7.87
C PHE A 25 -26.67 1.89 9.11
N GLY A 26 -26.62 2.77 10.11
CA GLY A 26 -25.83 2.56 11.33
C GLY A 26 -24.32 2.51 11.10
N SER A 27 -23.80 3.09 10.02
CA SER A 27 -22.38 3.07 9.64
C SER A 27 -21.54 4.08 10.45
N ILE A 28 -21.67 4.03 11.79
CA ILE A 28 -21.01 4.96 12.72
C ILE A 28 -19.66 4.41 13.20
N GLN A 29 -18.70 5.30 13.42
CA GLN A 29 -17.41 4.94 14.03
C GLN A 29 -17.57 4.81 15.55
N SER A 30 -16.98 3.77 16.13
CA SER A 30 -16.87 3.65 17.60
C SER A 30 -16.06 4.82 18.18
N PRO A 31 -16.46 5.41 19.33
CA PRO A 31 -15.69 6.47 19.99
C PRO A 31 -14.24 6.07 20.28
N GLN A 32 -13.99 4.82 20.67
CA GLN A 32 -12.64 4.32 20.92
C GLN A 32 -11.80 4.31 19.62
N ASN A 33 -12.40 3.90 18.50
CA ASN A 33 -11.71 3.91 17.20
C ASN A 33 -11.43 5.36 16.75
N ALA A 34 -12.33 6.30 17.03
CA ALA A 34 -12.13 7.71 16.73
C ALA A 34 -10.96 8.30 17.53
N PHE A 35 -10.87 7.96 18.82
CA PHE A 35 -9.74 8.36 19.66
C PHE A 35 -8.40 7.79 19.15
N ILE A 36 -8.34 6.50 18.82
CA ILE A 36 -7.12 5.86 18.30
C ILE A 36 -6.71 6.47 16.95
N LEU A 37 -7.67 6.72 16.06
CA LEU A 37 -7.40 7.40 14.79
C LEU A 37 -6.81 8.80 15.04
N ASN A 38 -7.40 9.57 15.96
CA ASN A 38 -6.95 10.92 16.27
C ASN A 38 -5.50 10.93 16.78
N LEU A 39 -5.13 10.01 17.68
CA LEU A 39 -3.73 9.84 18.12
C LEU A 39 -2.80 9.53 16.95
N GLY A 40 -3.24 8.68 16.01
CA GLY A 40 -2.49 8.39 14.80
C GLY A 40 -2.25 9.65 13.94
N LEU A 41 -3.26 10.52 13.80
CA LEU A 41 -3.18 11.72 12.96
C LEU A 41 -2.10 12.71 13.43
N GLU A 42 -1.83 12.80 14.73
CA GLU A 42 -0.81 13.69 15.30
C GLU A 42 0.58 13.44 14.70
N SER A 43 0.91 12.19 14.37
CA SER A 43 2.20 11.80 13.78
C SER A 43 2.14 11.55 12.26
N LEU A 44 1.01 11.82 11.60
CA LEU A 44 0.84 11.48 10.18
C LEU A 44 1.93 12.10 9.28
N HIS A 45 2.24 13.37 9.49
CA HIS A 45 3.20 14.13 8.70
C HIS A 45 4.62 13.55 8.76
N VAL A 46 5.09 13.13 9.95
CA VAL A 46 6.41 12.49 10.11
C VAL A 46 6.43 11.05 9.60
N ARG A 47 5.35 10.29 9.79
CA ARG A 47 5.27 8.90 9.32
C ARG A 47 5.25 8.80 7.80
N MET A 48 4.47 9.65 7.13
CA MET A 48 4.37 9.62 5.66
C MET A 48 5.69 9.92 4.97
N ALA A 49 6.48 10.87 5.48
CA ALA A 49 7.81 11.15 4.95
C ALA A 49 8.73 9.91 5.03
N LYS A 50 8.68 9.18 6.14
CA LYS A 50 9.47 7.96 6.33
C LYS A 50 9.00 6.80 5.45
N HIS A 51 7.68 6.61 5.31
CA HIS A 51 7.13 5.63 4.36
C HIS A 51 7.60 5.90 2.92
N VAL A 52 7.59 7.17 2.50
CA VAL A 52 8.07 7.57 1.16
C VAL A 52 9.57 7.30 1.01
N GLU A 53 10.39 7.68 2.00
CA GLU A 53 11.83 7.42 2.00
C GLU A 53 12.11 5.92 1.84
N ASN A 54 11.49 5.10 2.68
CA ASN A 54 11.70 3.66 2.71
C ASN A 54 11.17 2.99 1.42
N GLY A 55 9.99 3.40 0.94
CA GLY A 55 9.43 2.91 -0.32
C GLY A 55 10.33 3.19 -1.52
N LEU A 56 10.88 4.41 -1.62
CA LEU A 56 11.81 4.76 -2.69
C LEU A 56 13.13 3.97 -2.57
N ALA A 57 13.66 3.81 -1.36
CA ALA A 57 14.89 3.07 -1.12
C ALA A 57 14.74 1.60 -1.54
N VAL A 58 13.65 0.94 -1.13
CA VAL A 58 13.34 -0.44 -1.49
C VAL A 58 13.10 -0.58 -2.99
N ALA A 59 12.30 0.31 -3.59
CA ALA A 59 12.05 0.27 -5.04
C ALA A 59 13.34 0.43 -5.86
N THR A 60 14.22 1.34 -5.44
CA THR A 60 15.51 1.58 -6.10
C THR A 60 16.45 0.38 -5.92
N TYR A 61 16.48 -0.24 -4.73
CA TYR A 61 17.28 -1.43 -4.47
C TYR A 61 16.86 -2.63 -5.32
N LEU A 62 15.56 -2.78 -5.58
CA LEU A 62 15.01 -3.86 -6.40
C LEU A 62 15.14 -3.59 -7.91
N GLU A 63 15.26 -2.33 -8.34
CA GLU A 63 15.37 -1.96 -9.75
C GLU A 63 16.69 -2.49 -10.35
N GLY A 64 16.59 -3.29 -11.42
CA GLY A 64 17.77 -3.81 -12.15
C GLY A 64 18.40 -5.09 -11.59
N ARG A 65 17.73 -5.77 -10.65
CA ARG A 65 18.16 -7.07 -10.12
C ARG A 65 17.71 -8.25 -10.98
N ASP A 66 18.55 -9.28 -11.11
CA ASP A 66 18.26 -10.48 -11.91
C ASP A 66 17.08 -11.30 -11.36
N GLU A 67 16.89 -11.29 -10.04
CA GLU A 67 15.80 -12.03 -9.38
C GLU A 67 14.43 -11.34 -9.57
N VAL A 68 14.43 -10.05 -9.95
CA VAL A 68 13.25 -9.18 -10.02
C VAL A 68 12.96 -8.82 -11.47
N LYS A 69 11.87 -9.38 -12.01
CA LYS A 69 11.45 -9.14 -13.39
C LYS A 69 10.94 -7.71 -13.61
N LYS A 70 10.27 -7.13 -12.61
CA LYS A 70 9.68 -5.80 -12.71
C LYS A 70 9.45 -5.19 -11.34
N VAL A 71 9.71 -3.90 -11.22
CA VAL A 71 9.32 -3.07 -10.07
C VAL A 71 8.26 -2.06 -10.55
N SER A 72 7.27 -1.81 -9.72
CA SER A 72 6.20 -0.84 -9.94
C SER A 72 6.16 0.11 -8.76
N TYR A 73 6.72 1.30 -8.95
CA TYR A 73 6.75 2.37 -7.95
C TYR A 73 6.83 3.73 -8.65
N PRO A 74 5.80 4.61 -8.51
CA PRO A 74 5.77 5.89 -9.23
C PRO A 74 6.92 6.85 -8.90
N GLY A 75 7.68 6.61 -7.82
CA GLY A 75 8.84 7.41 -7.45
C GLY A 75 10.12 7.08 -8.22
N LEU A 76 10.15 5.97 -8.97
CA LEU A 76 11.28 5.63 -9.84
C LEU A 76 11.28 6.53 -11.08
N LYS A 77 12.45 7.04 -11.47
CA LYS A 77 12.59 7.96 -12.62
C LYS A 77 12.15 7.32 -13.95
N ASN A 78 12.31 6.01 -14.07
CA ASN A 78 11.93 5.25 -15.26
C ASN A 78 10.46 4.82 -15.26
N ASP A 79 9.70 5.07 -14.18
CA ASP A 79 8.28 4.74 -14.12
C ASP A 79 7.47 5.71 -14.99
N LYS A 80 6.55 5.16 -15.78
CA LYS A 80 5.69 5.95 -16.68
C LYS A 80 4.84 7.00 -15.96
N TYR A 81 4.59 6.82 -14.66
CA TYR A 81 3.82 7.75 -13.83
C TYR A 81 4.68 8.74 -13.06
N TYR A 82 6.01 8.71 -13.18
CA TYR A 82 6.90 9.65 -12.52
C TYR A 82 6.54 11.14 -12.77
N PRO A 83 6.20 11.57 -14.01
CA PRO A 83 5.75 12.95 -14.24
C PRO A 83 4.45 13.30 -13.51
N LEU A 84 3.51 12.35 -13.40
CA LEU A 84 2.25 12.54 -12.68
C LEU A 84 2.46 12.60 -11.17
N LEU A 85 3.38 11.78 -10.64
CA LEU A 85 3.78 11.86 -9.24
C LEU A 85 4.33 13.25 -8.93
N LYS A 86 5.25 13.77 -9.76
CA LYS A 86 5.81 15.12 -9.57
C LYS A 86 4.75 16.22 -9.64
N LYS A 87 3.71 16.06 -10.47
CA LYS A 87 2.60 17.01 -10.60
C LYS A 87 1.67 17.00 -9.39
N TYR A 88 1.23 15.81 -8.95
CA TYR A 88 0.15 15.68 -7.95
C TYR A 88 0.64 15.42 -6.53
N MET A 89 1.84 14.88 -6.38
CA MET A 89 2.44 14.46 -5.10
C MET A 89 3.91 14.91 -5.04
N PRO A 90 4.18 16.24 -5.05
CA PRO A 90 5.54 16.77 -5.15
C PRO A 90 6.45 16.37 -3.99
N ASN A 91 5.85 16.06 -2.83
CA ASN A 91 6.52 15.63 -1.59
C ASN A 91 6.64 14.10 -1.47
N GLY A 92 6.32 13.35 -2.53
CA GLY A 92 6.36 11.89 -2.56
C GLY A 92 4.99 11.22 -2.41
N GLY A 93 4.93 9.96 -2.83
CA GLY A 93 3.70 9.17 -2.87
C GLY A 93 3.45 8.40 -1.56
N CYS A 94 3.69 7.09 -1.58
CA CYS A 94 3.53 6.23 -0.41
C CYS A 94 4.70 5.25 -0.27
N GLY A 95 4.67 4.44 0.79
CA GLY A 95 5.64 3.36 1.02
C GLY A 95 5.30 2.03 0.35
N VAL A 96 4.28 1.97 -0.52
CA VAL A 96 3.87 0.72 -1.17
C VAL A 96 4.68 0.50 -2.44
N VAL A 97 5.43 -0.59 -2.47
CA VAL A 97 6.24 -1.06 -3.60
C VAL A 97 5.71 -2.41 -4.05
N SER A 98 5.45 -2.54 -5.35
CA SER A 98 5.07 -3.83 -5.94
C SER A 98 6.18 -4.33 -6.85
N PHE A 99 6.58 -5.58 -6.74
CA PHE A 99 7.61 -6.17 -7.60
C PHE A 99 7.28 -7.63 -7.96
N GLU A 100 7.65 -8.05 -9.15
CA GLU A 100 7.44 -9.42 -9.64
C GLU A 100 8.76 -10.19 -9.60
N LEU A 101 8.78 -11.31 -8.90
CA LEU A 101 9.94 -12.21 -8.87
C LEU A 101 9.95 -13.12 -10.10
N ALA A 102 11.13 -13.26 -10.72
CA ALA A 102 11.31 -14.02 -11.96
C ALA A 102 10.95 -15.51 -11.82
N GLY A 103 11.17 -16.09 -10.65
CA GLY A 103 10.80 -17.48 -10.33
C GLY A 103 9.31 -17.71 -10.01
N GLY A 104 8.45 -16.72 -10.25
CA GLY A 104 7.00 -16.85 -10.14
C GLY A 104 6.51 -17.14 -8.72
N ARG A 105 5.43 -17.92 -8.61
CA ARG A 105 4.74 -18.20 -7.33
C ARG A 105 5.67 -18.82 -6.28
N ALA A 106 6.49 -19.78 -6.69
CA ALA A 106 7.41 -20.47 -5.78
C ALA A 106 8.47 -19.52 -5.21
N ALA A 107 9.02 -18.62 -6.04
CA ALA A 107 9.97 -17.61 -5.58
C ALA A 107 9.32 -16.61 -4.62
N ALA A 108 8.09 -16.15 -4.90
CA ALA A 108 7.35 -15.27 -4.00
C ALA A 108 7.07 -15.92 -2.64
N GLU A 109 6.67 -17.19 -2.62
CA GLU A 109 6.46 -17.93 -1.38
C GLU A 109 7.76 -18.12 -0.59
N ALA A 110 8.84 -18.50 -1.27
CA ALA A 110 10.15 -18.69 -0.64
C ALA A 110 10.71 -17.37 -0.07
N PHE A 111 10.62 -16.29 -0.83
CA PHE A 111 11.01 -14.95 -0.40
C PHE A 111 10.26 -14.55 0.87
N MET A 112 8.92 -14.61 0.86
CA MET A 112 8.12 -14.20 2.02
C MET A 112 8.40 -15.06 3.27
N LYS A 113 8.66 -16.36 3.12
CA LYS A 113 9.03 -17.24 4.23
C LYS A 113 10.40 -16.93 4.85
N LYS A 114 11.31 -16.31 4.09
CA LYS A 114 12.66 -15.98 4.54
C LYS A 114 12.73 -14.62 5.24
N LEU A 115 11.74 -13.75 5.07
CA LEU A 115 11.69 -12.43 5.73
C LEU A 115 11.72 -12.59 7.25
N LYS A 116 12.51 -11.76 7.92
CA LYS A 116 12.70 -11.75 9.37
C LYS A 116 12.19 -10.47 10.02
N LEU A 117 12.12 -9.38 9.25
CA LEU A 117 11.65 -8.08 9.71
C LEU A 117 10.23 -7.81 9.18
N ALA A 118 10.04 -7.94 7.87
CA ALA A 118 8.74 -7.71 7.25
C ALA A 118 7.73 -8.82 7.60
N ALA A 119 6.55 -8.42 8.07
CA ALA A 119 5.48 -9.35 8.41
C ALA A 119 4.63 -9.75 7.18
N ILE A 120 4.11 -10.98 7.14
CA ILE A 120 3.16 -11.41 6.10
C ILE A 120 1.75 -10.99 6.53
N GLU A 121 1.24 -9.89 5.98
CA GLU A 121 -0.05 -9.31 6.36
C GLU A 121 -0.79 -8.70 5.16
N THR A 122 -2.12 -8.60 5.25
CA THR A 122 -2.96 -8.17 4.13
C THR A 122 -3.19 -6.66 4.05
N HIS A 123 -2.96 -5.92 5.14
CA HIS A 123 -3.18 -4.48 5.21
C HIS A 123 -1.98 -3.68 4.68
N VAL A 124 -2.01 -2.35 4.77
CA VAL A 124 -0.97 -1.43 4.30
C VAL A 124 -0.82 -0.26 5.27
N ALA A 125 0.29 0.47 5.15
CA ALA A 125 0.57 1.70 5.88
C ALA A 125 0.55 1.56 7.42
N ASP A 126 0.92 0.38 7.93
CA ASP A 126 1.29 0.21 9.34
C ASP A 126 2.69 0.80 9.58
N ALA A 127 3.00 1.11 10.84
CA ALA A 127 4.34 1.49 11.27
C ALA A 127 5.37 0.38 11.00
N ARG A 128 4.94 -0.88 10.98
CA ARG A 128 5.77 -2.04 10.65
C ARG A 128 5.66 -2.35 9.16
N THR A 129 6.77 -2.78 8.58
CA THR A 129 6.80 -3.25 7.21
C THR A 129 6.01 -4.55 7.09
N CYS A 130 5.12 -4.60 6.10
CA CYS A 130 4.38 -5.81 5.78
C CYS A 130 4.41 -6.12 4.29
N CYS A 131 4.20 -7.40 3.96
CA CYS A 131 4.16 -7.87 2.58
C CYS A 131 3.11 -8.95 2.37
N LEU A 132 2.71 -9.13 1.11
CA LEU A 132 1.95 -10.29 0.67
C LEU A 132 2.20 -10.61 -0.80
N ASN A 133 1.83 -11.82 -1.20
CA ASN A 133 1.63 -12.20 -2.60
C ASN A 133 0.13 -12.18 -2.92
N PRO A 134 -0.38 -11.22 -3.71
CA PRO A 134 -1.82 -11.09 -3.96
C PRO A 134 -2.45 -12.34 -4.60
N ALA A 135 -1.71 -13.01 -5.50
CA ALA A 135 -2.18 -14.21 -6.18
C ALA A 135 -2.52 -15.38 -5.24
N THR A 136 -1.78 -15.56 -4.14
CA THR A 136 -1.99 -16.66 -3.19
C THR A 136 -2.80 -16.26 -1.95
N SER A 137 -3.12 -14.97 -1.79
CA SER A 137 -3.83 -14.45 -0.62
C SER A 137 -5.14 -13.77 -1.01
N THR A 138 -5.11 -12.48 -1.29
CA THR A 138 -6.30 -11.62 -1.52
C THR A 138 -7.08 -12.02 -2.76
N HIS A 139 -6.41 -12.57 -3.78
CA HIS A 139 -7.02 -12.94 -5.06
C HIS A 139 -6.97 -14.46 -5.31
N ARG A 140 -6.77 -15.26 -4.26
CA ARG A 140 -6.65 -16.74 -4.35
C ARG A 140 -7.86 -17.46 -4.95
N GLN A 141 -9.00 -16.78 -5.04
CA GLN A 141 -10.23 -17.33 -5.63
C GLN A 141 -10.27 -17.20 -7.16
N LEU A 142 -9.34 -16.45 -7.76
CA LEU A 142 -9.23 -16.28 -9.20
C LEU A 142 -8.43 -17.43 -9.82
N THR A 143 -8.79 -17.81 -11.04
CA THR A 143 -7.98 -18.70 -11.89
C THR A 143 -6.71 -17.98 -12.35
N ASP A 144 -5.69 -18.72 -12.79
CA ASP A 144 -4.43 -18.13 -13.27
C ASP A 144 -4.66 -17.18 -14.46
N LYS A 145 -5.62 -17.49 -15.35
CA LYS A 145 -6.03 -16.61 -16.45
C LYS A 145 -6.63 -15.29 -15.95
N GLN A 146 -7.53 -15.36 -14.96
CA GLN A 146 -8.15 -14.15 -14.38
C GLN A 146 -7.13 -13.30 -13.60
N LEU A 147 -6.16 -13.94 -12.95
CA LEU A 147 -5.04 -13.23 -12.29
C LEU A 147 -4.23 -12.45 -13.32
N GLU A 148 -3.90 -13.05 -14.47
CA GLU A 148 -3.19 -12.37 -15.55
C GLU A 148 -4.00 -11.20 -16.12
N GLU A 149 -5.29 -11.40 -16.40
CA GLU A 149 -6.20 -10.34 -16.87
C GLU A 149 -6.33 -9.18 -15.86
N ALA A 150 -6.26 -9.47 -14.56
CA ALA A 150 -6.27 -8.47 -13.49
C ALA A 150 -4.92 -7.78 -13.27
N GLY A 151 -3.86 -8.17 -13.98
CA GLY A 151 -2.50 -7.64 -13.80
C GLY A 151 -1.83 -8.11 -12.51
N ILE A 152 -2.18 -9.30 -12.02
CA ILE A 152 -1.67 -9.90 -10.80
C ILE A 152 -0.84 -11.14 -11.17
N PRO A 153 0.40 -10.98 -11.65
CA PRO A 153 1.24 -12.11 -11.97
C PRO A 153 1.50 -12.95 -10.70
N ALA A 154 1.64 -14.26 -10.86
CA ALA A 154 1.72 -15.18 -9.73
C ALA A 154 2.94 -14.92 -8.82
N GLY A 155 4.02 -14.33 -9.35
CA GLY A 155 5.21 -13.91 -8.62
C GLY A 155 5.16 -12.50 -8.03
N LEU A 156 4.00 -11.82 -8.08
CA LEU A 156 3.86 -10.45 -7.56
C LEU A 156 3.96 -10.42 -6.03
N VAL A 157 4.86 -9.61 -5.50
CA VAL A 157 4.91 -9.26 -4.08
C VAL A 157 4.54 -7.79 -3.94
N ARG A 158 3.59 -7.49 -3.05
CA ARG A 158 3.27 -6.13 -2.61
C ARG A 158 3.88 -5.93 -1.23
N MET A 159 4.81 -5.00 -1.12
CA MET A 159 5.44 -4.63 0.14
C MET A 159 5.01 -3.22 0.53
N SER A 160 4.49 -3.07 1.74
CA SER A 160 4.16 -1.79 2.36
C SER A 160 5.27 -1.48 3.36
N CYS A 161 6.21 -0.62 2.96
CA CYS A 161 7.36 -0.26 3.77
C CYS A 161 6.93 0.59 4.97
N GLY A 162 7.28 0.15 6.16
CA GLY A 162 7.01 0.78 7.45
C GLY A 162 8.00 1.91 7.77
N LEU A 163 8.26 2.10 9.06
CA LEU A 163 9.07 3.17 9.62
C LEU A 163 10.45 2.72 10.10
N GLU A 164 10.80 1.45 9.87
CA GLU A 164 12.11 0.90 10.23
C GLU A 164 13.26 1.65 9.54
N HIS A 165 14.49 1.40 9.99
CA HIS A 165 15.65 1.92 9.29
C HIS A 165 15.72 1.30 7.89
N LYS A 166 15.92 2.13 6.87
CA LYS A 166 15.91 1.67 5.46
C LYS A 166 16.97 0.60 5.19
N ASP A 167 18.11 0.68 5.86
CA ASP A 167 19.20 -0.28 5.67
C ASP A 167 18.84 -1.66 6.25
N ASP A 168 18.09 -1.70 7.35
CA ASP A 168 17.59 -2.96 7.93
C ASP A 168 16.53 -3.60 7.01
N LEU A 169 15.68 -2.78 6.39
CA LEU A 169 14.71 -3.25 5.39
C LEU A 169 15.42 -3.83 4.17
N ILE A 170 16.43 -3.13 3.65
CA ILE A 170 17.21 -3.60 2.51
C ILE A 170 17.95 -4.90 2.87
N ALA A 171 18.53 -4.99 4.07
CA ALA A 171 19.21 -6.20 4.54
C ALA A 171 18.25 -7.40 4.67
N ASP A 172 17.03 -7.18 5.18
CA ASP A 172 16.01 -8.23 5.28
C ASP A 172 15.56 -8.73 3.90
N ILE A 173 15.39 -7.81 2.95
CA ILE A 173 15.06 -8.15 1.56
C ILE A 173 16.23 -8.88 0.89
N GLU A 174 17.46 -8.38 1.04
CA GLU A 174 18.66 -9.00 0.46
C GLU A 174 18.81 -10.44 0.90
N GLN A 175 18.70 -10.70 2.20
CA GLN A 175 18.83 -12.07 2.72
C GLN A 175 17.65 -12.97 2.32
N ALA A 176 16.47 -12.40 2.09
CA ALA A 176 15.30 -13.16 1.65
C ALA A 176 15.31 -13.49 0.14
N LEU A 177 16.00 -12.70 -0.68
CA LEU A 177 16.16 -12.93 -2.12
C LEU A 177 17.20 -14.00 -2.47
N LYS A 178 18.18 -14.23 -1.58
CA LYS A 178 19.13 -15.35 -1.65
C LYS A 178 18.42 -16.66 -1.33
#